data_AF-A0A2D8HV13-F1
#
_entry.id   AF-A0A2D8HV13-F1
#
_cell.length_a   1.000
_cell.length_b   1.000
_cell.length_c   1.000
_cell.angle_alpha   90.00
_cell.angle_beta   90.00
_cell.angle_gamma   90.00
#
_symmetry.space_group_name_H-M   'P 1'
#
loop_
_entity.id
_entity.type
_entity.pdbx_description
1 polymer ?
#
loop_
_entity_poly.entity_id
_entity_poly.type
_entity_poly.pdbx_seq_one_letter_code
_entity_poly.pdbx_strand_id
1 'polypeptide(L)'
;ATSLGLGASQAASGFNFLFGWSEGTTTQVLLVIGITAVALVSVLAGLESGVQRLSQINMTLAAILMLFVIIVGPTVAILTGFVDNLYNYVVNLPALSNPVGREDLNFSQGWTSFYWAWWIAWSPFVGMFIARVSRGRTVREFLISVLLIPSIACVFWMSVFGTAAIEQFLAGAEKVAEVDLSLQLFVMLDGLPWTGITSFVGIILVMVFFITSSDSGSLVIDTISAGGKVEAPVPQRIFWCTFEGLVAIALILGGGLVALQAMAVSAGLPFTLVLLAACVAVIQGLRSEPRVGKTTK
;
A
#
# COMPACT_ATOMS: atom_id res chain seq x y z
N ALA A 1 -0.33 8.20 -7.47
CA ALA A 1 -1.53 9.05 -7.29
C ALA A 1 -2.58 8.45 -6.34
N THR A 2 -3.21 7.29 -6.62
CA THR A 2 -4.27 6.72 -5.74
C THR A 2 -3.84 6.58 -4.27
N SER A 3 -2.71 5.92 -4.01
CA SER A 3 -2.16 5.77 -2.65
C SER A 3 -1.85 7.09 -1.98
N LEU A 4 -1.37 8.08 -2.75
CA LEU A 4 -1.08 9.42 -2.27
C LEU A 4 -2.38 10.12 -1.82
N GLY A 5 -3.43 10.07 -2.63
CA GLY A 5 -4.73 10.65 -2.28
C GLY A 5 -5.36 10.01 -1.04
N LEU A 6 -5.29 8.67 -0.92
CA LEU A 6 -5.75 7.94 0.26
C LEU A 6 -4.97 8.34 1.52
N GLY A 7 -3.64 8.42 1.42
CA GLY A 7 -2.78 8.85 2.53
C GLY A 7 -3.05 10.30 2.95
N ALA A 8 -3.28 11.21 2.00
CA ALA A 8 -3.61 12.61 2.31
C ALA A 8 -4.97 12.73 3.02
N SER A 9 -5.98 11.97 2.56
CA SER A 9 -7.29 11.93 3.22
C SER A 9 -7.19 11.36 4.64
N GLN A 10 -6.46 10.26 4.83
CA GLN A 10 -6.26 9.67 6.15
C GLN A 10 -5.46 10.57 7.09
N ALA A 11 -4.40 11.23 6.60
CA ALA A 11 -3.65 12.20 7.40
C ALA A 11 -4.50 13.42 7.79
N ALA A 12 -5.32 13.94 6.87
CA ALA A 12 -6.23 15.05 7.15
C ALA A 12 -7.26 14.70 8.24
N SER A 13 -7.92 13.54 8.14
CA SER A 13 -8.84 13.06 9.18
C SER A 13 -8.13 12.82 10.52
N GLY A 14 -6.88 12.33 10.51
CA GLY A 14 -6.09 12.18 11.73
C GLY A 14 -5.73 13.52 12.40
N PHE A 15 -5.33 14.52 11.62
CA PHE A 15 -5.07 15.87 12.14
C PHE A 15 -6.36 16.53 12.68
N ASN A 16 -7.50 16.32 12.01
CA ASN A 16 -8.79 16.76 12.53
C ASN A 16 -9.12 16.09 13.87
N PHE A 17 -8.98 14.76 13.93
CA PHE A 17 -9.25 13.98 15.14
C PHE A 17 -8.42 14.46 16.35
N LEU A 18 -7.12 14.71 16.16
CA LEU A 18 -6.22 15.10 17.27
C LEU A 18 -6.22 16.59 17.61
N PHE A 19 -6.29 17.45 16.60
CA PHE A 19 -6.02 18.88 16.75
C PHE A 19 -7.18 19.76 16.32
N GLY A 20 -8.29 19.18 15.84
CA GLY A 20 -9.46 19.92 15.35
C GLY A 20 -9.21 20.69 14.06
N TRP A 21 -8.16 20.35 13.29
CA TRP A 21 -7.89 20.97 11.99
C TRP A 21 -9.01 20.68 11.00
N SER A 22 -9.24 21.52 10.00
CA SER A 22 -10.19 21.19 8.95
C SER A 22 -9.73 19.96 8.15
N GLU A 23 -10.60 18.98 7.91
CA GLU A 23 -10.27 17.79 7.08
C GLU A 23 -10.70 17.92 5.61
N GLY A 24 -11.22 19.09 5.23
CA GLY A 24 -11.73 19.35 3.89
C GLY A 24 -10.66 19.31 2.80
N THR A 25 -11.12 19.40 1.55
CA THR A 25 -10.31 19.31 0.33
C THR A 25 -9.06 20.21 0.36
N THR A 26 -9.17 21.43 0.89
CA THR A 26 -8.03 22.36 1.01
C THR A 26 -6.89 21.76 1.84
N THR A 27 -7.19 21.14 2.98
CA THR A 27 -6.19 20.53 3.85
C THR A 27 -5.52 19.35 3.17
N GLN A 28 -6.31 18.49 2.51
CA GLN A 28 -5.78 17.37 1.75
C GLN A 28 -4.82 17.83 0.64
N VAL A 29 -5.18 18.88 -0.10
CA VAL A 29 -4.32 19.48 -1.14
C VAL A 29 -3.03 20.05 -0.54
N LEU A 30 -3.12 20.79 0.58
CA LEU A 30 -1.95 21.33 1.26
C LEU A 30 -1.01 20.22 1.77
N LEU A 31 -1.58 19.12 2.28
CA LEU A 31 -0.80 17.95 2.69
C LEU A 31 -0.09 17.29 1.51
N VAL A 32 -0.77 17.11 0.37
CA VAL A 32 -0.13 16.56 -0.84
C VAL A 32 1.01 17.48 -1.30
N ILE A 33 0.80 18.80 -1.33
CA ILE A 33 1.85 19.77 -1.70
C ILE A 33 3.04 19.68 -0.74
N GLY A 34 2.80 19.69 0.57
CA GLY A 34 3.84 19.62 1.58
C GLY A 34 4.66 18.33 1.49
N ILE A 35 3.97 17.19 1.34
CA ILE A 35 4.64 15.88 1.21
C ILE A 35 5.42 15.79 -0.10
N THR A 36 4.84 16.26 -1.21
CA THR A 36 5.53 16.29 -2.51
C THR A 36 6.78 17.17 -2.45
N ALA A 37 6.73 18.30 -1.73
CA ALA A 37 7.90 19.15 -1.51
C ALA A 37 9.00 18.43 -0.71
N VAL A 38 8.64 17.68 0.34
CA VAL A 38 9.60 16.88 1.11
C VAL A 38 10.23 15.78 0.24
N ALA A 39 9.42 15.07 -0.55
CA ALA A 39 9.91 14.06 -1.49
C ALA A 39 10.83 14.69 -2.55
N LEU A 40 10.50 15.87 -3.07
CA LEU A 40 11.32 16.59 -4.03
C LEU A 40 12.68 16.99 -3.45
N VAL A 41 12.71 17.47 -2.20
CA VAL A 41 13.98 17.76 -1.51
C VAL A 41 14.83 16.50 -1.39
N SER A 42 14.22 15.36 -1.08
CA SER A 42 14.92 14.06 -1.04
C SER A 42 15.53 13.70 -2.40
N VAL A 43 14.75 13.82 -3.47
CA VAL A 43 15.18 13.57 -4.86
C VAL A 43 16.36 14.45 -5.25
N LEU A 44 16.27 15.75 -4.96
CA LEU A 44 17.31 16.75 -5.29
C LEU A 44 18.60 16.55 -4.49
N ALA A 45 18.46 16.22 -3.21
CA ALA A 45 19.60 16.03 -2.32
C ALA A 45 20.29 14.66 -2.51
N GLY A 46 19.74 13.77 -3.36
CA GLY A 46 20.27 12.43 -3.55
C GLY A 46 20.30 11.62 -2.26
N LEU A 47 19.35 11.89 -1.35
CA LEU A 47 19.33 11.33 0.01
C LEU A 47 18.80 9.88 0.02
N GLU A 48 19.39 9.00 -0.80
CA GLU A 48 19.06 7.57 -0.79
C GLU A 48 19.19 6.99 0.63
N SER A 49 20.21 7.42 1.38
CA SER A 49 20.40 7.05 2.78
C SER A 49 19.36 7.67 3.73
N GLY A 50 18.84 8.86 3.42
CA GLY A 50 17.83 9.55 4.23
C GLY A 50 16.46 8.87 4.13
N VAL A 51 16.01 8.57 2.91
CA VAL A 51 14.76 7.83 2.67
C VAL A 51 14.84 6.42 3.24
N GLN A 52 15.98 5.76 3.09
CA GLN A 52 16.19 4.45 3.69
C GLN A 52 16.06 4.48 5.21
N ARG A 53 16.66 5.46 5.90
CA ARG A 53 16.51 5.64 7.35
C ARG A 53 15.07 5.97 7.75
N LEU A 54 14.41 6.86 7.01
CA LEU A 54 12.99 7.17 7.24
C LEU A 54 12.13 5.92 7.13
N SER A 55 12.35 5.09 6.09
CA SER A 55 11.64 3.82 5.90
C SER A 55 11.89 2.84 7.06
N GLN A 56 13.14 2.69 7.52
CA GLN A 56 13.49 1.82 8.66
C GLN A 56 12.83 2.27 9.97
N ILE A 57 12.86 3.58 10.25
CA ILE A 57 12.18 4.18 11.41
C ILE A 57 10.68 3.93 11.28
N ASN A 58 10.10 4.12 10.08
CA ASN A 58 8.68 3.91 9.84
C ASN A 58 8.25 2.46 10.11
N MET A 59 9.02 1.49 9.63
CA MET A 59 8.76 0.07 9.88
C MET A 59 8.87 -0.27 11.37
N THR A 60 9.81 0.37 12.07
CA THR A 60 9.96 0.20 13.53
C THR A 60 8.75 0.79 14.27
N LEU A 61 8.31 2.00 13.91
CA LEU A 61 7.12 2.64 14.49
C LEU A 61 5.86 1.81 14.21
N ALA A 62 5.72 1.25 13.01
CA ALA A 62 4.59 0.41 12.65
C ALA A 62 4.56 -0.88 13.49
N ALA A 63 5.73 -1.51 13.70
CA ALA A 63 5.86 -2.67 14.57
C ALA A 63 5.56 -2.34 16.03
N ILE A 64 6.02 -1.18 16.54
CA ILE A 64 5.72 -0.72 17.89
C ILE A 64 4.22 -0.46 18.07
N LEU A 65 3.57 0.22 17.12
CA LEU A 65 2.14 0.48 17.17
C LEU A 65 1.34 -0.83 17.14
N MET A 66 1.71 -1.75 16.26
CA MET A 66 1.08 -3.08 16.20
C MET A 66 1.25 -3.83 17.52
N LEU A 67 2.46 -3.87 18.08
CA LEU A 67 2.73 -4.52 19.36
C LEU A 67 1.93 -3.89 20.50
N PHE A 68 1.81 -2.56 20.51
CA PHE A 68 0.96 -1.84 21.45
C PHE A 68 -0.50 -2.32 21.36
N VAL A 69 -1.08 -2.37 20.15
CA VAL A 69 -2.46 -2.84 19.96
C VAL A 69 -2.63 -4.30 20.38
N ILE A 70 -1.63 -5.15 20.13
CA ILE A 70 -1.65 -6.55 20.60
C ILE A 70 -1.71 -6.63 22.13
N ILE A 71 -0.86 -5.85 22.82
CA ILE A 71 -0.72 -5.91 24.29
C ILE A 71 -1.94 -5.29 24.99
N VAL A 72 -2.43 -4.17 24.46
CA VAL A 72 -3.44 -3.34 25.14
C VAL A 72 -4.86 -3.63 24.64
N GLY A 73 -5.00 -4.08 23.40
CA GLY A 73 -6.26 -4.56 22.85
C GLY A 73 -6.60 -5.98 23.31
N PRO A 74 -7.57 -6.64 22.64
CA PRO A 74 -8.01 -7.99 23.01
C PRO A 74 -6.99 -9.05 22.57
N THR A 75 -5.86 -9.17 23.30
CA THR A 75 -4.70 -9.99 22.94
C THR A 75 -5.06 -11.41 22.54
N VAL A 76 -5.90 -12.08 23.35
CA VAL A 76 -6.32 -13.46 23.09
C VAL A 76 -7.08 -13.54 21.77
N ALA A 77 -8.07 -12.67 21.56
CA ALA A 77 -8.87 -12.64 20.34
C ALA A 77 -8.01 -12.33 19.10
N ILE A 78 -7.03 -11.44 19.21
CA ILE A 78 -6.10 -11.12 18.11
C ILE A 78 -5.24 -12.34 17.75
N LEU A 79 -4.66 -13.02 18.73
CA LEU A 79 -3.76 -14.15 18.49
C LEU A 79 -4.51 -15.39 17.97
N THR A 80 -5.69 -15.71 18.53
CA THR A 80 -6.53 -16.79 18.00
C THR A 80 -7.12 -16.41 16.65
N GLY A 81 -7.62 -15.18 16.52
CA GLY A 81 -8.17 -14.63 15.29
C GLY A 81 -7.18 -14.63 14.13
N PHE A 82 -5.88 -14.43 14.38
CA PHE A 82 -4.86 -14.56 13.34
C PHE A 82 -4.79 -15.99 12.75
N VAL A 83 -4.85 -17.02 13.60
CA VAL A 83 -4.84 -18.42 13.15
C VAL A 83 -6.14 -18.74 12.40
N ASP A 84 -7.27 -18.29 12.93
CA ASP A 84 -8.58 -18.47 12.29
C ASP A 84 -8.65 -17.76 10.95
N ASN A 85 -8.10 -16.54 10.83
CA ASN A 85 -8.05 -15.78 9.58
C ASN A 85 -7.16 -16.47 8.53
N LEU A 86 -6.03 -17.08 8.93
CA LEU A 86 -5.22 -17.88 8.02
C LEU A 86 -5.99 -19.11 7.51
N TYR A 87 -6.67 -19.82 8.40
CA TYR A 87 -7.49 -20.97 8.03
C TYR A 87 -8.64 -20.54 7.09
N ASN A 88 -9.37 -19.50 7.47
CA ASN A 88 -10.47 -18.95 6.70
C ASN A 88 -10.02 -18.44 5.34
N TYR A 89 -8.83 -17.84 5.24
CA TYR A 89 -8.26 -17.43 3.96
C TYR A 89 -8.11 -18.64 3.03
N VAL A 90 -7.51 -19.74 3.49
CA VAL A 90 -7.32 -20.96 2.69
C VAL A 90 -8.65 -21.61 2.30
N VAL A 91 -9.59 -21.71 3.24
CA VAL A 91 -10.90 -22.33 3.01
C VAL A 91 -11.75 -21.52 2.03
N ASN A 92 -11.78 -20.20 2.18
CA ASN A 92 -12.62 -19.33 1.36
C ASN A 92 -11.94 -18.88 0.05
N LEU A 93 -10.64 -19.11 -0.12
CA LEU A 93 -9.90 -18.68 -1.32
C LEU A 93 -10.56 -19.14 -2.62
N PRO A 94 -10.98 -20.41 -2.80
CA PRO A 94 -11.59 -20.86 -4.06
C PRO A 94 -12.89 -20.12 -4.38
N ALA A 95 -13.76 -19.95 -3.38
CA ALA A 95 -15.04 -19.27 -3.53
C ALA A 95 -14.84 -17.77 -3.81
N LEU A 96 -13.97 -17.11 -3.06
CA LEU A 96 -13.66 -15.69 -3.23
C LEU A 96 -12.89 -15.40 -4.53
N SER A 97 -12.17 -16.38 -5.08
CA SER A 97 -11.48 -16.25 -6.37
C SER A 97 -12.38 -16.50 -7.58
N ASN A 98 -13.59 -17.05 -7.39
CA ASN A 98 -14.54 -17.29 -8.47
C ASN A 98 -15.22 -15.97 -8.90
N PRO A 99 -15.08 -15.52 -10.16
CA PRO A 99 -15.77 -14.33 -10.65
C PRO A 99 -17.16 -14.63 -11.23
N VAL A 100 -17.54 -15.90 -11.41
CA VAL A 100 -18.75 -16.31 -12.13
C VAL A 100 -19.89 -16.61 -11.15
N GLY A 101 -21.09 -16.08 -11.43
CA GLY A 101 -22.30 -16.41 -10.67
C GLY A 101 -22.29 -15.90 -9.23
N ARG A 102 -21.56 -14.81 -8.96
CA ARG A 102 -21.46 -14.20 -7.63
C ARG A 102 -22.73 -13.42 -7.27
N GLU A 103 -23.20 -13.61 -6.04
CA GLU A 103 -24.32 -12.85 -5.48
C GLU A 103 -23.86 -11.53 -4.84
N ASP A 104 -22.60 -11.45 -4.40
CA ASP A 104 -21.99 -10.31 -3.70
C ASP A 104 -21.41 -9.27 -4.68
N LEU A 105 -22.17 -8.88 -5.72
CA LEU A 105 -21.69 -7.97 -6.77
C LEU A 105 -21.17 -6.64 -6.21
N ASN A 106 -21.84 -6.08 -5.20
CA ASN A 106 -21.39 -4.84 -4.56
C ASN A 106 -20.02 -4.99 -3.90
N PHE A 107 -19.76 -6.11 -3.21
CA PHE A 107 -18.49 -6.37 -2.55
C PHE A 107 -17.38 -6.66 -3.59
N SER A 108 -17.66 -7.57 -4.53
CA SER A 108 -16.68 -7.94 -5.56
C SER A 108 -16.31 -6.75 -6.45
N GLN A 109 -17.27 -5.92 -6.87
CA GLN A 109 -16.97 -4.75 -7.70
C GLN A 109 -16.37 -3.58 -6.88
N GLY A 110 -16.89 -3.31 -5.69
CA GLY A 110 -16.43 -2.19 -4.85
C GLY A 110 -15.06 -2.39 -4.21
N TRP A 111 -14.70 -3.63 -3.88
CA TRP A 111 -13.44 -3.96 -3.20
C TRP A 111 -12.51 -4.82 -4.05
N THR A 112 -12.98 -5.98 -4.49
CA THR A 112 -12.10 -6.98 -5.14
C THR A 112 -11.54 -6.43 -6.45
N SER A 113 -12.40 -5.93 -7.34
CA SER A 113 -11.99 -5.34 -8.63
C SER A 113 -11.10 -4.11 -8.46
N PHE A 114 -11.39 -3.26 -7.47
CA PHE A 114 -10.55 -2.10 -7.15
C PHE A 114 -9.14 -2.52 -6.76
N TYR A 115 -8.99 -3.44 -5.79
CA TYR A 115 -7.67 -3.89 -5.36
C TYR A 115 -6.92 -4.61 -6.48
N TRP A 116 -7.57 -5.47 -7.26
CA TRP A 116 -6.93 -6.10 -8.43
C TRP A 116 -6.35 -5.06 -9.38
N ALA A 117 -7.16 -4.08 -9.78
CA ALA A 117 -6.70 -3.07 -10.74
C ALA A 117 -5.61 -2.16 -10.14
N TRP A 118 -5.73 -1.81 -8.86
CA TRP A 118 -4.70 -1.04 -8.16
C TRP A 118 -3.37 -1.80 -8.12
N TRP A 119 -3.37 -3.07 -7.70
CA TRP A 119 -2.14 -3.87 -7.64
C TRP A 119 -1.53 -4.11 -9.02
N ILE A 120 -2.35 -4.31 -10.06
CA ILE A 120 -1.89 -4.40 -11.45
C ILE A 120 -1.24 -3.10 -11.91
N ALA A 121 -1.85 -1.94 -11.64
CA ALA A 121 -1.27 -0.64 -11.97
C ALA A 121 0.06 -0.38 -11.21
N TRP A 122 0.24 -0.99 -10.03
CA TRP A 122 1.45 -0.90 -9.22
C TRP A 122 2.54 -1.93 -9.55
N SER A 123 2.22 -2.97 -10.32
CA SER A 123 3.16 -4.08 -10.54
C SER A 123 4.46 -3.69 -11.26
N PRO A 124 4.54 -2.68 -12.16
CA PRO A 124 5.82 -2.26 -12.75
C PRO A 124 6.79 -1.72 -11.70
N PHE A 125 6.25 -0.91 -10.78
CA PHE A 125 6.99 -0.32 -9.67
C PHE A 125 7.51 -1.41 -8.73
N VAL A 126 6.60 -2.25 -8.23
CA VAL A 126 6.93 -3.31 -7.26
C VAL A 126 7.84 -4.36 -7.90
N GLY A 127 7.56 -4.78 -9.13
CA GLY A 127 8.34 -5.80 -9.84
C GLY A 127 9.81 -5.40 -10.05
N MET A 128 10.06 -4.15 -10.45
CA MET A 128 11.41 -3.61 -10.58
C MET A 128 12.17 -3.61 -9.25
N PHE A 129 11.52 -3.15 -8.18
CA PHE A 129 12.12 -3.13 -6.85
C PHE A 129 12.49 -4.55 -6.37
N ILE A 130 11.53 -5.48 -6.43
CA ILE A 130 11.74 -6.87 -5.99
C ILE A 130 12.84 -7.54 -6.84
N ALA A 131 12.87 -7.31 -8.15
CA ALA A 131 13.90 -7.85 -9.03
C ALA A 131 15.31 -7.38 -8.62
N ARG A 132 15.48 -6.09 -8.28
CA ARG A 132 16.78 -5.53 -7.85
C ARG A 132 17.27 -6.16 -6.54
N VAL A 133 16.40 -6.28 -5.53
CA VAL A 133 16.79 -6.83 -4.21
C VAL A 133 16.89 -8.36 -4.19
N SER A 134 16.41 -9.03 -5.23
CA SER A 134 16.42 -10.50 -5.34
C SER A 134 17.57 -11.05 -6.18
N ARG A 135 18.56 -10.23 -6.56
CA ARG A 135 19.71 -10.66 -7.36
C ARG A 135 20.47 -11.79 -6.64
N GLY A 136 20.71 -12.89 -7.35
CA GLY A 136 21.44 -14.06 -6.83
C GLY A 136 20.58 -15.08 -6.08
N ARG A 137 19.25 -14.87 -5.97
CA ARG A 137 18.31 -15.87 -5.45
C ARG A 137 17.90 -16.86 -6.52
N THR A 138 17.62 -18.09 -6.13
CA THR A 138 16.95 -19.05 -7.03
C THR A 138 15.51 -18.63 -7.29
N VAL A 139 14.94 -19.04 -8.43
CA VAL A 139 13.52 -18.77 -8.76
C VAL A 139 12.59 -19.28 -7.64
N ARG A 140 12.91 -20.43 -7.02
CA ARG A 140 12.11 -20.99 -5.93
C ARG A 140 12.14 -20.12 -4.68
N GLU A 141 13.33 -19.70 -4.23
CA GLU A 141 13.47 -18.83 -3.06
C GLU A 141 12.78 -17.49 -3.29
N PHE A 142 12.91 -16.94 -4.50
CA PHE A 142 12.22 -15.72 -4.91
C PHE A 142 10.70 -15.87 -4.77
N LEU A 143 10.11 -16.90 -5.37
CA LEU A 143 8.65 -17.10 -5.34
C LEU A 143 8.13 -17.29 -3.92
N ILE A 144 8.80 -18.11 -3.10
CA ILE A 144 8.40 -18.35 -1.71
C ILE A 144 8.47 -17.06 -0.89
N SER A 145 9.57 -16.31 -1.01
CA SER A 145 9.79 -15.10 -0.22
C SER A 145 8.81 -13.99 -0.60
N VAL A 146 8.56 -13.81 -1.90
CA VAL A 146 7.69 -12.73 -2.41
C VAL A 146 6.21 -13.03 -2.20
N LEU A 147 5.81 -14.30 -2.20
CA LEU A 147 4.42 -14.68 -1.97
C LEU A 147 4.10 -14.81 -0.47
N LEU A 148 4.88 -15.59 0.28
CA LEU A 148 4.46 -15.97 1.64
C LEU A 148 4.74 -14.88 2.67
N ILE A 149 5.90 -14.21 2.62
CA ILE A 149 6.28 -13.25 3.67
C ILE A 149 5.32 -12.04 3.69
N PRO A 150 5.04 -11.35 2.56
CA PRO A 150 4.12 -10.22 2.56
C PRO A 150 2.69 -10.65 2.88
N SER A 151 2.22 -11.80 2.36
CA SER A 151 0.86 -12.28 2.65
C SER A 151 0.65 -12.54 4.13
N ILE A 152 1.58 -13.20 4.82
CA ILE A 152 1.48 -13.45 6.26
C ILE A 152 1.51 -12.13 7.03
N ALA A 153 2.39 -11.20 6.64
CA ALA A 153 2.46 -9.88 7.27
C ALA A 153 1.14 -9.10 7.11
N CYS A 154 0.51 -9.15 5.93
CA CYS A 154 -0.80 -8.54 5.68
C CYS A 154 -1.89 -9.19 6.53
N VAL A 155 -1.97 -10.52 6.58
CA VAL A 155 -2.96 -11.23 7.41
C VAL A 155 -2.75 -10.87 8.88
N PHE A 156 -1.50 -10.78 9.35
CA PHE A 156 -1.21 -10.40 10.73
C PHE A 156 -1.61 -8.95 11.02
N TRP A 157 -1.24 -7.99 10.16
CA TRP A 157 -1.65 -6.60 10.30
C TRP A 157 -3.17 -6.46 10.34
N MET A 158 -3.88 -7.08 9.39
CA MET A 158 -5.34 -7.03 9.34
C MET A 158 -5.99 -7.73 10.55
N SER A 159 -5.39 -8.80 11.07
CA SER A 159 -5.88 -9.46 12.28
C SER A 159 -5.71 -8.58 13.52
N VAL A 160 -4.57 -7.90 13.67
CA VAL A 160 -4.33 -7.04 14.84
C VAL A 160 -5.32 -5.87 14.88
N PHE A 161 -5.37 -5.06 13.84
CA PHE A 161 -6.21 -3.85 13.82
C PHE A 161 -7.68 -4.18 13.56
N GLY A 162 -7.96 -5.14 12.67
CA GLY A 162 -9.32 -5.54 12.31
C GLY A 162 -10.04 -6.27 13.44
N THR A 163 -9.39 -7.24 14.11
CA THR A 163 -10.01 -7.90 15.27
C THR A 163 -10.23 -6.92 16.40
N ALA A 164 -9.27 -6.01 16.69
CA ALA A 164 -9.49 -4.97 17.69
C ALA A 164 -10.72 -4.09 17.37
N ALA A 165 -10.87 -3.66 16.12
CA ALA A 165 -12.03 -2.88 15.68
C ALA A 165 -13.35 -3.67 15.80
N ILE A 166 -13.36 -4.94 15.38
CA ILE A 166 -14.54 -5.81 15.45
C ILE A 166 -14.95 -6.05 16.91
N GLU A 167 -14.01 -6.34 17.79
CA GLU A 167 -14.29 -6.54 19.22
C GLU A 167 -14.85 -5.27 19.87
N GLN A 168 -14.31 -4.09 19.53
CA GLN A 168 -14.88 -2.81 19.99
C GLN A 168 -16.32 -2.61 19.48
N PHE A 169 -16.57 -2.89 18.20
CA PHE A 169 -17.90 -2.81 17.61
C PHE A 169 -18.89 -3.74 18.31
N LEU A 170 -18.51 -5.01 18.52
CA LEU A 170 -19.33 -6.00 19.22
C LEU A 170 -19.56 -5.65 20.69
N ALA A 171 -18.64 -4.91 21.31
CA ALA A 171 -18.79 -4.36 22.66
C ALA A 171 -19.67 -3.09 22.73
N GLY A 172 -20.24 -2.65 21.61
CA GLY A 172 -21.16 -1.51 21.52
C GLY A 172 -20.53 -0.19 21.06
N ALA A 173 -19.26 -0.17 20.66
CA ALA A 173 -18.62 1.00 20.07
C ALA A 173 -18.92 1.11 18.56
N GLU A 174 -20.20 1.28 18.21
CA GLU A 174 -20.70 1.28 16.82
C GLU A 174 -19.98 2.30 15.92
N LYS A 175 -19.58 3.44 16.51
CA LYS A 175 -18.83 4.50 15.81
C LYS A 175 -17.58 4.01 15.07
N VAL A 176 -16.93 2.94 15.53
CA VAL A 176 -15.74 2.38 14.88
C VAL A 176 -16.03 1.95 13.43
N ALA A 177 -17.26 1.52 13.14
CA ALA A 177 -17.69 1.08 11.81
C ALA A 177 -18.40 2.16 11.00
N GLU A 178 -19.03 3.14 11.67
CA GLU A 178 -19.92 4.12 11.05
C GLU A 178 -19.23 5.39 10.54
N VAL A 179 -18.04 5.70 11.06
CA VAL A 179 -17.26 6.85 10.57
C VAL A 179 -16.64 6.58 9.21
N ASP A 180 -16.26 7.67 8.52
CA ASP A 180 -15.57 7.61 7.25
C ASP A 180 -14.30 6.73 7.32
N LEU A 181 -14.00 6.02 6.21
CA LEU A 181 -12.89 5.07 6.12
C LEU A 181 -11.53 5.69 6.52
N SER A 182 -11.31 6.97 6.22
CA SER A 182 -10.08 7.71 6.58
C SER A 182 -9.94 7.93 8.09
N LEU A 183 -11.05 7.89 8.84
CA LEU A 183 -11.11 8.17 10.27
C LEU A 183 -11.17 6.90 11.13
N GLN A 184 -11.61 5.75 10.58
CA GLN A 184 -11.83 4.50 11.34
C GLN A 184 -10.64 4.05 12.19
N LEU A 185 -9.39 4.18 11.67
CA LEU A 185 -8.19 3.85 12.44
C LEU A 185 -8.11 4.65 13.75
N PHE A 186 -8.35 5.95 13.68
CA PHE A 186 -8.21 6.85 14.83
C PHE A 186 -9.32 6.65 15.85
N VAL A 187 -10.54 6.37 15.39
CA VAL A 187 -11.67 6.02 16.27
C VAL A 187 -11.46 4.67 16.93
N MET A 188 -10.88 3.68 16.24
CA MET A 188 -10.50 2.42 16.87
C MET A 188 -9.42 2.64 17.94
N LEU A 189 -8.41 3.48 17.66
CA LEU A 189 -7.39 3.85 18.64
C LEU A 189 -7.96 4.63 19.83
N ASP A 190 -9.07 5.35 19.66
CA ASP A 190 -9.78 6.04 20.76
C ASP A 190 -10.35 5.08 21.80
N GLY A 191 -10.71 3.86 21.37
CA GLY A 191 -11.10 2.77 22.26
C GLY A 191 -9.95 2.18 23.08
N LEU A 192 -8.71 2.65 22.91
CA LEU A 192 -7.52 2.17 23.60
C LEU A 192 -6.84 3.31 24.42
N PRO A 193 -6.09 2.99 25.48
CA PRO A 193 -5.22 3.94 26.18
C PRO A 193 -4.26 4.69 25.25
N TRP A 194 -3.83 5.88 25.68
CA TRP A 194 -2.84 6.72 24.97
C TRP A 194 -3.23 7.10 23.54
N THR A 195 -4.53 7.23 23.25
CA THR A 195 -5.09 7.66 21.94
C THR A 195 -4.29 8.79 21.30
N GLY A 196 -4.00 9.86 22.05
CA GLY A 196 -3.27 11.01 21.52
C GLY A 196 -1.91 10.64 20.91
N ILE A 197 -1.17 9.75 21.57
CA ILE A 197 0.15 9.29 21.14
C ILE A 197 0.02 8.33 19.95
N THR A 198 -0.85 7.34 20.05
CA THR A 198 -1.00 6.28 19.04
C THR A 198 -1.58 6.83 17.74
N SER A 199 -2.56 7.72 17.81
CA SER A 199 -3.10 8.45 16.65
C SER A 199 -2.04 9.38 16.05
N PHE A 200 -1.22 10.04 16.86
CA PHE A 200 -0.13 10.88 16.32
C PHE A 200 0.89 10.03 15.57
N VAL A 201 1.29 8.88 16.14
CA VAL A 201 2.13 7.89 15.44
C VAL A 201 1.46 7.42 14.14
N GLY A 202 0.16 7.15 14.15
CA GLY A 202 -0.61 6.80 12.94
C GLY A 202 -0.50 7.84 11.84
N ILE A 203 -0.63 9.13 12.17
CA ILE A 203 -0.45 10.24 11.21
C ILE A 203 0.98 10.26 10.66
N ILE A 204 1.99 10.13 11.53
CA ILE A 204 3.41 10.07 11.09
C ILE A 204 3.63 8.89 10.16
N LEU A 205 3.10 7.69 10.48
CA LEU A 205 3.23 6.49 9.66
C LEU A 205 2.69 6.72 8.25
N VAL A 206 1.48 7.27 8.14
CA VAL A 206 0.83 7.57 6.85
C VAL A 206 1.67 8.58 6.05
N MET A 207 2.13 9.66 6.69
CA MET A 207 2.94 10.68 6.01
C MET A 207 4.28 10.12 5.53
N VAL A 208 4.98 9.31 6.33
CA VAL A 208 6.27 8.73 5.94
C VAL A 208 6.09 7.65 4.88
N PHE A 209 5.05 6.81 4.96
CA PHE A 209 4.72 5.86 3.88
C PHE A 209 4.44 6.58 2.57
N PHE A 210 3.75 7.73 2.63
CA PHE A 210 3.54 8.56 1.46
C PHE A 210 4.87 9.07 0.91
N ILE A 211 5.69 9.75 1.72
CA ILE A 211 6.98 10.34 1.28
C ILE A 211 7.86 9.26 0.63
N THR A 212 8.03 8.12 1.30
CA THR A 212 8.89 7.03 0.83
C THR A 212 8.34 6.35 -0.43
N SER A 213 7.01 6.22 -0.55
CA SER A 213 6.36 5.67 -1.76
C SER A 213 6.46 6.63 -2.96
N SER A 214 6.32 7.93 -2.73
CA SER A 214 6.45 8.98 -3.75
C SER A 214 7.87 9.02 -4.32
N ASP A 215 8.88 9.03 -3.45
CA ASP A 215 10.29 9.01 -3.85
C ASP A 215 10.64 7.76 -4.66
N SER A 216 10.27 6.58 -4.14
CA SER A 216 10.55 5.29 -4.80
C SER A 216 9.78 5.15 -6.12
N GLY A 217 8.51 5.55 -6.14
CA GLY A 217 7.64 5.48 -7.31
C GLY A 217 8.16 6.36 -8.44
N SER A 218 8.53 7.60 -8.11
CA SER A 218 9.10 8.56 -9.05
C SER A 218 10.39 8.04 -9.69
N LEU A 219 11.28 7.43 -8.90
CA LEU A 219 12.52 6.84 -9.42
C LEU A 219 12.26 5.71 -10.44
N VAL A 220 11.25 4.89 -10.22
CA VAL A 220 10.94 3.78 -11.16
C VAL A 220 10.30 4.30 -12.44
N ILE A 221 9.33 5.22 -12.35
CA ILE A 221 8.72 5.83 -13.54
C ILE A 221 9.81 6.51 -14.38
N ASP A 222 10.70 7.24 -13.72
CA ASP A 222 11.86 7.90 -14.32
C ASP A 222 12.79 6.91 -15.03
N THR A 223 13.13 5.79 -14.38
CA THR A 223 13.95 4.73 -14.99
C THR A 223 13.28 4.17 -16.25
N ILE A 224 11.96 3.91 -16.20
CA ILE A 224 11.20 3.37 -17.34
C ILE A 224 11.15 4.37 -18.48
N SER A 225 10.86 5.65 -18.21
CA SER A 225 10.83 6.71 -19.23
C SER A 225 12.20 7.03 -19.82
N ALA A 226 13.29 6.72 -19.10
CA ALA A 226 14.66 6.85 -19.60
C ALA A 226 15.16 5.63 -20.39
N GLY A 227 14.29 4.67 -20.72
CA GLY A 227 14.66 3.45 -21.45
C GLY A 227 15.45 2.45 -20.61
N GLY A 228 15.26 2.46 -19.29
CA GLY A 228 15.94 1.56 -18.36
C GLY A 228 17.27 2.11 -17.80
N LYS A 229 17.63 3.36 -18.11
CA LYS A 229 18.81 4.01 -17.53
C LYS A 229 18.59 4.23 -16.03
N VAL A 230 19.48 3.68 -15.22
CA VAL A 230 19.42 3.76 -13.75
C VAL A 230 19.67 5.19 -13.26
N GLU A 231 20.51 5.94 -13.96
CA GLU A 231 20.73 7.36 -13.73
C GLU A 231 20.01 8.16 -14.80
N ALA A 232 18.78 8.61 -14.51
CA ALA A 232 18.09 9.55 -15.38
C ALA A 232 18.38 11.01 -15.00
N PRO A 233 18.16 11.95 -15.94
CA PRO A 233 18.39 13.38 -15.69
C PRO A 233 17.55 13.89 -14.51
N VAL A 234 18.16 14.69 -13.63
CA VAL A 234 17.48 15.32 -12.48
C VAL A 234 16.18 16.04 -12.87
N PRO A 235 16.08 16.80 -13.98
CA PRO A 235 14.82 17.42 -14.38
C PRO A 235 13.67 16.42 -14.62
N GLN A 236 13.97 15.22 -15.12
CA GLN A 236 12.98 14.17 -15.36
C GLN A 236 12.46 13.60 -14.03
N ARG A 237 13.35 13.42 -13.04
CA ARG A 237 12.97 13.02 -11.68
C ARG A 237 12.08 14.06 -10.99
N ILE A 238 12.43 15.35 -11.10
CA ILE A 238 11.62 16.46 -10.59
C ILE A 238 10.23 16.44 -11.23
N PHE A 239 10.18 16.26 -12.56
CA PHE A 239 8.92 16.18 -13.30
C PHE A 239 8.03 15.06 -12.76
N TRP A 240 8.53 13.82 -12.65
CA TRP A 240 7.71 12.69 -12.20
C TRP A 240 7.25 12.82 -10.75
N CYS A 241 8.13 13.27 -9.86
CA CYS A 241 7.80 13.53 -8.45
C CYS A 241 6.71 14.60 -8.29
N THR A 242 6.78 15.67 -9.08
CA THR A 242 5.76 16.72 -9.02
C THR A 242 4.46 16.28 -9.69
N PHE A 243 4.56 15.58 -10.82
CA PHE A 243 3.42 15.18 -11.63
C PHE A 243 2.51 14.19 -10.90
N GLU A 244 3.06 13.22 -10.15
CA GLU A 244 2.23 12.31 -9.37
C GLU A 244 1.41 13.01 -8.27
N GLY A 245 1.99 14.05 -7.65
CA GLY A 245 1.32 14.90 -6.67
C GLY A 245 0.21 15.73 -7.31
N LEU A 246 0.46 16.28 -8.50
CA LEU A 246 -0.57 16.99 -9.28
C LEU A 246 -1.73 16.07 -9.68
N VAL A 247 -1.45 14.84 -10.11
CA VAL A 247 -2.50 13.85 -10.42
C VAL A 247 -3.28 13.49 -9.15
N ALA A 248 -2.62 13.32 -8.00
CA ALA A 248 -3.31 13.08 -6.73
C ALA A 248 -4.24 14.25 -6.35
N ILE A 249 -3.77 15.49 -6.48
CA ILE A 249 -4.59 16.71 -6.26
C ILE A 249 -5.78 16.74 -7.21
N ALA A 250 -5.55 16.49 -8.51
CA ALA A 250 -6.62 16.49 -9.51
C ALA A 250 -7.71 15.44 -9.18
N LEU A 251 -7.31 14.26 -8.72
CA LEU A 251 -8.25 13.20 -8.32
C LEU A 251 -8.99 13.55 -7.02
N ILE A 252 -8.32 14.15 -6.03
CA ILE A 252 -8.97 14.66 -4.82
C ILE A 252 -10.04 15.70 -5.20
N LEU A 253 -9.69 16.66 -6.05
CA LEU A 253 -10.61 17.71 -6.51
C LEU A 253 -11.75 17.17 -7.40
N GLY A 254 -11.48 16.14 -8.20
CA GLY A 254 -12.43 15.56 -9.16
C GLY A 254 -13.46 14.59 -8.56
N GLY A 255 -13.35 14.23 -7.28
CA GLY A 255 -14.30 13.31 -6.64
C GLY A 255 -13.74 12.48 -5.48
N GLY A 256 -12.58 12.85 -4.93
CA GLY A 256 -12.01 12.22 -3.74
C GLY A 256 -11.77 10.72 -3.91
N LEU A 257 -12.17 9.94 -2.90
CA LEU A 257 -12.00 8.48 -2.88
C LEU A 257 -12.55 7.80 -4.13
N VAL A 258 -13.74 8.19 -4.58
CA VAL A 258 -14.40 7.57 -5.75
C VAL A 258 -13.59 7.83 -7.02
N ALA A 259 -13.11 9.05 -7.22
CA ALA A 259 -12.25 9.37 -8.36
C ALA A 259 -10.90 8.63 -8.30
N LEU A 260 -10.30 8.53 -7.11
CA LEU A 260 -9.05 7.79 -6.88
C LEU A 260 -9.21 6.30 -7.20
N GLN A 261 -10.34 5.69 -6.84
CA GLN A 261 -10.67 4.29 -7.15
C GLN A 261 -10.95 4.09 -8.64
N ALA A 262 -11.79 4.94 -9.25
CA ALA A 262 -12.14 4.86 -10.66
C ALA A 262 -10.91 5.00 -11.57
N MET A 263 -9.97 5.88 -11.21
CA MET A 263 -8.71 6.02 -11.94
C MET A 263 -7.84 4.77 -11.80
N ALA A 264 -7.72 4.19 -10.60
CA ALA A 264 -6.97 2.94 -10.42
C ALA A 264 -7.54 1.82 -11.32
N VAL A 265 -8.87 1.67 -11.37
CA VAL A 265 -9.53 0.70 -12.25
C VAL A 265 -9.26 0.97 -13.73
N SER A 266 -9.41 2.23 -14.16
CA SER A 266 -9.28 2.61 -15.56
C SER A 266 -7.84 2.48 -16.07
N ALA A 267 -6.82 2.76 -15.24
CA ALA A 267 -5.41 2.56 -15.60
C ALA A 267 -4.96 1.10 -15.48
N GLY A 268 -5.49 0.36 -14.50
CA GLY A 268 -5.12 -1.05 -14.28
C GLY A 268 -5.58 -1.96 -15.43
N LEU A 269 -6.79 -1.75 -15.94
CA LEU A 269 -7.39 -2.59 -16.99
C LEU A 269 -6.53 -2.77 -18.26
N PRO A 270 -6.04 -1.70 -18.94
CA PRO A 270 -5.17 -1.87 -20.10
C PRO A 270 -3.84 -2.55 -19.73
N PHE A 271 -3.33 -2.27 -18.54
CA PHE A 271 -2.07 -2.86 -18.07
C PHE A 271 -2.20 -4.37 -17.77
N THR A 272 -3.40 -4.87 -17.46
CA THR A 272 -3.69 -6.30 -17.35
C THR A 272 -3.28 -7.06 -18.62
N LEU A 273 -3.54 -6.50 -19.81
CA LEU A 273 -3.17 -7.14 -21.08
C LEU A 273 -1.64 -7.27 -21.22
N VAL A 274 -0.91 -6.26 -20.76
CA VAL A 274 0.56 -6.28 -20.73
C VAL A 274 1.06 -7.36 -19.77
N LEU A 275 0.46 -7.49 -18.59
CA LEU A 275 0.84 -8.53 -17.63
C LEU A 275 0.54 -9.94 -18.13
N LEU A 276 -0.60 -10.16 -18.81
CA LEU A 276 -0.89 -11.45 -19.42
C LEU A 276 0.15 -11.83 -20.48
N ALA A 277 0.56 -10.87 -21.32
CA ALA A 277 1.65 -11.08 -22.26
C ALA A 277 2.98 -11.36 -21.55
N ALA A 278 3.26 -10.66 -20.44
CA ALA A 278 4.45 -10.87 -19.62
C ALA A 278 4.47 -12.27 -18.98
N CYS A 279 3.33 -12.81 -18.53
CA CYS A 279 3.25 -14.18 -18.02
C CYS A 279 3.69 -15.20 -19.07
N VAL A 280 3.25 -15.03 -20.33
CA VAL A 280 3.68 -15.87 -21.45
C VAL A 280 5.18 -15.70 -21.72
N ALA A 281 5.68 -14.47 -21.74
CA ALA A 281 7.08 -14.16 -21.95
C ALA A 281 7.99 -14.78 -20.87
N VAL A 282 7.59 -14.75 -19.60
CA VAL A 282 8.33 -15.38 -18.49
C VAL A 282 8.41 -16.89 -18.68
N ILE A 283 7.31 -17.55 -19.05
CA ILE A 283 7.31 -19.00 -19.32
C ILE A 283 8.26 -19.33 -20.48
N GLN A 284 8.24 -18.53 -21.55
CA GLN A 284 9.14 -18.73 -22.70
C GLN A 284 10.61 -18.51 -22.30
N GLY A 285 10.90 -17.43 -21.56
CA GLY A 285 12.23 -17.12 -21.05
C GLY A 285 12.80 -18.26 -20.20
N LEU A 286 12.04 -18.73 -19.21
CA LEU A 286 12.44 -19.85 -18.36
C LEU A 286 12.62 -21.16 -19.12
N ARG A 287 11.80 -21.41 -20.16
CA ARG A 287 11.97 -22.60 -21.03
C ARG A 287 13.23 -22.54 -21.90
N SER A 288 13.68 -21.33 -22.23
CA SER A 288 14.89 -21.10 -23.04
C SER A 288 16.18 -21.19 -22.22
N GLU A 289 16.11 -21.16 -20.89
CA GLU A 289 17.30 -21.26 -20.05
C GLU A 289 18.01 -22.61 -20.22
N PRO A 290 19.35 -22.61 -20.35
CA PRO A 290 20.14 -23.83 -20.37
C PRO A 290 19.90 -24.63 -19.09
N ARG A 291 19.41 -25.87 -19.23
CA ARG A 291 19.23 -26.75 -18.08
C ARG A 291 20.61 -27.12 -17.52
N VAL A 292 20.81 -26.87 -16.23
CA VAL A 292 21.99 -27.31 -15.49
C VAL A 292 22.20 -28.81 -15.75
N GLY A 293 23.31 -29.16 -16.43
CA GLY A 293 23.68 -30.55 -16.74
C GLY A 293 23.59 -30.99 -18.21
N LYS A 294 23.09 -30.15 -19.14
CA LYS A 294 23.33 -30.39 -20.57
C LYS A 294 24.51 -29.57 -21.05
N THR A 295 25.71 -30.12 -20.91
CA THR A 295 26.85 -29.77 -21.75
C THR A 295 26.43 -29.95 -23.21
N THR A 296 26.19 -28.85 -23.90
CA THR A 296 26.22 -28.83 -25.36
C THR A 296 27.63 -29.23 -25.79
N LYS A 297 27.73 -30.41 -26.41
CA LYS A 297 28.83 -30.72 -27.31
C LYS A 297 28.70 -29.87 -28.57
#